data_AF-Q5A843-F1
#
_entry.id   AF-Q5A843-F1
#
_cell.length_a   1.000
_cell.length_b   1.000
_cell.length_c   1.000
_cell.angle_alpha   90.00
_cell.angle_beta   90.00
_cell.angle_gamma   90.00
#
_symmetry.space_group_name_H-M   'P 1'
#
loop_
_entity.id
_entity.type
_entity.pdbx_description
1 polymer ?
#
loop_
_entity_poly.entity_id
_entity_poly.type
_entity_poly.pdbx_seq_one_letter_code
_entity_poly.pdbx_strand_id
1 'polypeptide(L)'
;MANKISTIRYKRQIRPLLSKIHTLNDLYSKNPSLFEFDISKIDINKPIKSPDADYHPRKRTKTVLLEESLEPDFYSPRTPEERLKSLKHYVSSELFKAYTELLSILKPVLISLAPSDCSWTLATRCAFEIGKEMAESTTTTYYRLNNVHLFDPDLVNPSIKELYDELYGDIDDWIDMEPAQVTNNYRQYLLIGYVSKLLVIHSQTTLYIFLPVLLHWLSHQNPYLRHLGQLLANDFFSFPDNSTTNIEELNGLKFNNTSRIFWTLYGVDYWKPFLNRASLSVVLPYKISLELFDELEDTHQLPKGYYRRELYSMFQICLNYNIIVMIMVKILQKTRKKCKTYEDAYQHFKNIYTLAVEMACNWLPFYSITFPNNKIIFNSLRQLQEFMQGKLKVLSSQGGKYTLLYKRSQGFFESLEAISYYYLYPDRKIILNSVDTVAKTAVKLRIDNHKFLAWLNRNAF
;
A
#
# COMPACT_ATOMS: atom_id res chain seq x y z
N MET A 1 6.25 -7.50 37.17
CA MET A 1 6.46 -6.12 37.67
C MET A 1 5.25 -5.30 37.29
N ALA A 2 4.42 -4.91 38.27
CA ALA A 2 3.12 -4.29 38.03
C ALA A 2 3.26 -2.78 37.84
N ASN A 3 3.60 -2.33 36.63
CA ASN A 3 3.44 -0.91 36.28
C ASN A 3 1.94 -0.67 36.07
N LYS A 4 1.20 -0.50 37.17
CA LYS A 4 -0.27 -0.42 37.25
C LYS A 4 -0.77 0.90 36.68
N ILE A 5 -0.75 1.06 35.36
CA ILE A 5 -1.58 2.10 34.72
C ILE A 5 -3.04 1.66 34.89
N SER A 6 -3.80 2.35 35.73
CA SER A 6 -5.25 2.10 35.86
C SER A 6 -5.99 2.56 34.61
N THR A 7 -7.17 1.98 34.31
CA THR A 7 -8.01 2.43 33.17
C THR A 7 -8.32 3.92 33.29
N ILE A 8 -8.62 4.41 34.50
CA ILE A 8 -8.89 5.83 34.75
C ILE A 8 -7.70 6.71 34.35
N ARG A 9 -6.47 6.31 34.74
CA ARG A 9 -5.26 7.06 34.39
C ARG A 9 -5.02 7.03 32.89
N TYR A 10 -5.18 5.87 32.25
CA TYR A 10 -5.05 5.74 30.80
C TYR A 10 -6.06 6.60 30.04
N LYS A 11 -7.35 6.53 30.40
CA LYS A 11 -8.41 7.34 29.80
C LYS A 11 -8.10 8.83 29.90
N ARG A 12 -7.57 9.30 31.03
CA ARG A 12 -7.11 10.68 31.19
C ARG A 12 -5.94 11.03 30.27
N GLN A 13 -5.01 10.09 30.05
CA GLN A 13 -3.86 10.29 29.16
C GLN A 13 -4.26 10.30 27.67
N ILE A 14 -5.21 9.47 27.26
CA ILE A 14 -5.60 9.31 25.85
C ILE A 14 -6.72 10.26 25.42
N ARG A 15 -7.50 10.83 26.35
CA ARG A 15 -8.58 11.78 26.04
C ARG A 15 -8.12 12.96 25.17
N PRO A 16 -6.97 13.62 25.42
CA PRO A 16 -6.47 14.67 24.52
C PRO A 16 -6.19 14.16 23.11
N LEU A 17 -5.69 12.92 22.97
CA LEU A 17 -5.43 12.30 21.68
C LEU A 17 -6.75 12.04 20.92
N LEU A 18 -7.71 11.36 21.56
CA LEU A 18 -9.02 11.09 20.97
C LEU A 18 -9.74 12.39 20.57
N SER A 19 -9.77 13.37 21.47
CA SER A 19 -10.35 14.68 21.18
C SER A 19 -9.68 15.34 19.97
N LYS A 20 -8.34 15.32 19.89
CA LYS A 20 -7.62 15.93 18.76
C LYS A 20 -7.90 15.22 17.44
N ILE A 21 -7.91 13.89 17.43
CA ILE A 21 -8.24 13.08 16.25
C ILE A 21 -9.68 13.37 15.79
N HIS A 22 -10.64 13.40 16.70
CA HIS A 22 -12.03 13.70 16.37
C HIS A 22 -12.22 15.14 15.87
N THR A 23 -11.51 16.13 16.44
CA THR A 23 -11.50 17.49 15.89
C THR A 23 -10.91 17.55 14.48
N LEU A 24 -9.86 16.78 14.20
CA LEU A 24 -9.29 16.68 12.84
C LEU A 24 -10.28 16.02 11.88
N ASN A 25 -10.96 14.97 12.30
CA ASN A 25 -11.97 14.29 11.50
C ASN A 25 -13.21 15.16 11.24
N ASP A 26 -13.63 15.97 12.20
CA ASP A 26 -14.67 16.99 12.01
C ASP A 26 -14.24 18.06 10.99
N LEU A 27 -13.00 18.55 11.11
CA LEU A 27 -12.44 19.48 10.14
C LEU A 27 -12.35 18.86 8.74
N TYR A 28 -11.94 17.59 8.64
CA TYR A 28 -11.87 16.84 7.39
C TYR A 28 -13.26 16.65 6.78
N SER A 29 -14.26 16.31 7.60
CA SER A 29 -15.65 16.17 7.16
C SER A 29 -16.18 17.46 6.53
N LYS A 30 -15.87 18.61 7.15
CA LYS A 30 -16.35 19.93 6.70
C LYS A 30 -15.55 20.47 5.51
N ASN A 31 -14.22 20.32 5.54
CA ASN A 31 -13.29 20.87 4.54
C ASN A 31 -12.19 19.85 4.19
N PRO A 32 -12.49 18.81 3.39
CA PRO A 32 -11.51 17.79 3.02
C PRO A 32 -10.26 18.35 2.33
N SER A 33 -10.41 19.45 1.58
CA SER A 33 -9.32 20.11 0.85
C SER A 33 -8.19 20.63 1.75
N LEU A 34 -8.46 20.91 3.03
CA LEU A 34 -7.41 21.31 3.98
C LEU A 34 -6.41 20.19 4.28
N PHE A 35 -6.79 18.94 3.98
CA PHE A 35 -5.99 17.73 4.16
C PHE A 35 -5.36 17.24 2.86
N GLU A 36 -5.52 17.98 1.77
CA GLU A 36 -4.79 17.69 0.53
C GLU A 36 -3.31 17.97 0.74
N PHE A 37 -2.50 16.99 0.35
CA PHE A 37 -1.04 17.10 0.33
C PHE A 37 -0.62 17.53 -1.07
N ASP A 38 0.01 18.70 -1.17
CA ASP A 38 0.35 19.32 -2.45
C ASP A 38 1.54 18.62 -3.13
N ILE A 39 1.26 17.48 -3.75
CA ILE A 39 2.22 16.67 -4.49
C ILE A 39 2.80 17.40 -5.72
N SER A 40 2.14 18.46 -6.20
CA SER A 40 2.60 19.20 -7.40
C SER A 40 3.91 19.94 -7.16
N LYS A 41 4.22 20.23 -5.89
CA LYS A 41 5.49 20.84 -5.45
C LYS A 41 6.64 19.85 -5.33
N ILE A 42 6.40 18.55 -5.56
CA ILE A 42 7.41 17.51 -5.45
C ILE A 42 8.07 17.30 -6.80
N ASP A 43 9.38 17.54 -6.84
CA ASP A 43 10.19 17.29 -8.01
C ASP A 43 10.84 15.91 -7.91
N ILE A 44 10.27 14.94 -8.64
CA ILE A 44 10.78 13.56 -8.74
C ILE A 44 12.12 13.51 -9.49
N ASN A 45 12.36 14.46 -10.41
CA ASN A 45 13.57 14.52 -11.22
C ASN A 45 14.70 15.26 -10.51
N LYS A 46 14.45 15.82 -9.33
CA LYS A 46 15.48 16.48 -8.52
C LYS A 46 16.55 15.44 -8.17
N PRO A 47 17.83 15.67 -8.50
CA PRO A 47 18.90 14.77 -8.10
C PRO A 47 18.92 14.70 -6.57
N ILE A 48 18.61 13.52 -6.03
CA ILE A 48 18.71 13.24 -4.61
C ILE A 48 20.18 13.43 -4.25
N LYS A 49 20.49 14.47 -3.47
CA LYS A 49 21.84 14.65 -2.92
C LYS A 49 22.12 13.41 -2.08
N SER A 50 23.06 12.58 -2.54
CA SER A 50 23.49 11.43 -1.75
C SER A 50 23.99 11.96 -0.39
N PRO A 51 23.56 11.37 0.74
CA PRO A 51 23.99 11.84 2.06
C PRO A 51 25.51 11.74 2.23
N ASP A 52 26.19 10.91 1.45
CA ASP A 52 27.65 10.77 1.46
C ASP A 52 28.40 11.88 0.71
N ALA A 53 27.73 12.71 -0.10
CA ALA A 53 28.42 13.72 -0.92
C ALA A 53 28.93 14.95 -0.13
N ASP A 54 28.53 15.15 1.12
CA ASP A 54 28.86 16.36 1.88
C ASP A 54 29.42 16.09 3.30
N TYR A 55 29.97 14.91 3.60
CA TYR A 55 30.83 14.75 4.78
C TYR A 55 32.27 15.20 4.49
N HIS A 56 32.41 16.45 4.05
CA HIS A 56 33.65 17.17 4.27
C HIS A 56 33.44 18.04 5.51
N PRO A 57 34.18 17.82 6.61
CA PRO A 57 34.20 18.77 7.71
C PRO A 57 34.79 20.07 7.15
N ARG A 58 33.92 20.96 6.67
CA ARG A 58 34.29 22.27 6.17
C ARG A 58 35.02 22.97 7.31
N LYS A 59 36.34 23.14 7.14
CA LYS A 59 37.15 24.08 7.89
C LYS A 59 36.36 25.38 7.98
N ARG A 60 36.16 25.86 9.21
CA ARG A 60 35.47 27.10 9.55
C ARG A 60 36.10 28.30 8.81
N THR A 61 35.69 28.55 7.59
CA THR A 61 35.92 29.85 6.94
C THR A 61 34.73 30.73 7.29
N LYS A 62 34.96 31.63 8.24
CA LYS A 62 34.12 32.79 8.54
C LYS A 62 33.77 33.50 7.22
N THR A 63 32.53 33.38 6.77
CA THR A 63 31.93 34.38 5.88
C THR A 63 30.46 34.41 6.19
N VAL A 64 30.06 35.55 6.76
CA VAL A 64 28.71 35.90 7.15
C VAL A 64 27.87 35.97 5.88
N LEU A 65 27.05 34.96 5.65
CA LEU A 65 25.81 35.12 4.90
C LEU A 65 24.71 34.71 5.87
N LEU A 66 23.71 35.58 5.94
CA LEU A 66 22.63 35.55 6.90
C LEU A 66 22.11 34.13 7.09
N GLU A 67 21.71 33.85 8.33
CA GLU A 67 20.86 32.75 8.73
C GLU A 67 19.51 32.82 8.00
N GLU A 68 19.50 32.74 6.67
CA GLU A 68 18.44 32.10 5.92
C GLU A 68 18.30 30.76 6.60
N SER A 69 17.33 30.69 7.50
CA SER A 69 16.94 29.51 8.24
C SER A 69 16.96 28.36 7.26
N LEU A 70 18.04 27.55 7.30
CA LEU A 70 18.26 26.47 6.35
C LEU A 70 16.98 25.64 6.37
N GLU A 71 16.15 25.80 5.34
CA GLU A 71 14.85 25.17 5.34
C GLU A 71 15.09 23.67 5.45
N PRO A 72 14.39 22.99 6.37
CA PRO A 72 14.63 21.58 6.59
C PRO A 72 14.34 20.83 5.28
N ASP A 73 15.30 19.98 4.89
CA ASP A 73 15.19 19.23 3.65
C ASP A 73 13.99 18.27 3.71
N PHE A 74 13.02 18.47 2.82
CA PHE A 74 11.85 17.59 2.71
C PHE A 74 12.23 16.18 2.25
N TYR A 75 13.23 16.07 1.38
CA TYR A 75 13.61 14.82 0.74
C TYR A 75 14.38 13.91 1.71
N SER A 76 15.27 14.50 2.52
CA SER A 76 16.10 13.77 3.49
C SER A 76 16.18 14.48 4.86
N PRO A 77 15.07 14.59 5.60
CA PRO A 77 15.09 15.20 6.93
C PRO A 77 15.83 14.28 7.92
N ARG A 78 16.74 14.86 8.72
CA ARG A 78 17.61 14.11 9.64
C ARG A 78 16.95 13.83 10.97
N THR A 79 16.06 14.72 11.40
CA THR A 79 15.33 14.60 12.67
C THR A 79 13.82 14.53 12.45
N PRO A 80 13.05 13.98 13.40
CA PRO A 80 11.59 14.01 13.31
C PRO A 80 11.04 15.45 13.33
N GLU A 81 11.68 16.37 14.05
CA GLU A 81 11.31 17.79 14.06
C GLU A 81 11.57 18.47 12.71
N GLU A 82 12.69 18.17 12.04
CA GLU A 82 12.94 18.63 10.66
C GLU A 82 11.92 18.05 9.69
N ARG A 83 11.60 16.76 9.80
CA ARG A 83 10.58 16.10 8.96
C ARG A 83 9.22 16.75 9.12
N LEU A 84 8.83 17.09 10.35
CA LEU A 84 7.58 17.81 10.58
C LEU A 84 7.64 19.20 9.95
N LYS A 85 8.68 19.98 10.26
CA LYS A 85 8.84 21.36 9.76
C LYS A 85 8.87 21.43 8.23
N SER A 86 9.45 20.46 7.54
CA SER A 86 9.50 20.43 6.08
C SER A 86 8.13 20.22 5.43
N LEU A 87 7.15 19.66 6.16
CA LEU A 87 5.77 19.53 5.68
C LEU A 87 5.07 20.88 5.48
N LYS A 88 5.53 21.95 6.13
CA LYS A 88 4.88 23.28 6.14
C LYS A 88 4.56 23.82 4.74
N HIS A 89 5.34 23.47 3.73
CA HIS A 89 5.14 23.92 2.33
C HIS A 89 4.13 23.09 1.53
N TYR A 90 3.74 21.92 2.05
CA TYR A 90 2.94 20.92 1.35
C TYR A 90 1.56 20.70 1.98
N VAL A 91 1.31 21.24 3.18
CA VAL A 91 0.03 21.14 3.88
C VAL A 91 -0.49 22.53 4.26
N SER A 92 -1.79 22.63 4.54
CA SER A 92 -2.39 23.85 5.07
C SER A 92 -1.78 24.27 6.42
N SER A 93 -1.86 25.56 6.74
CA SER A 93 -1.30 26.11 7.99
C SER A 93 -1.97 25.53 9.23
N GLU A 94 -3.28 25.28 9.12
CA GLU A 94 -4.16 24.70 10.10
C GLU A 94 -3.78 23.25 10.36
N LEU A 95 -3.55 22.47 9.30
CA LEU A 95 -3.13 21.08 9.42
C LEU A 95 -1.71 20.97 10.01
N PHE A 96 -0.79 21.83 9.58
CA PHE A 96 0.56 21.87 10.13
C PHE A 96 0.57 22.15 11.64
N LYS A 97 -0.22 23.13 12.10
CA LYS A 97 -0.39 23.42 13.52
C LYS A 97 -0.96 22.22 14.26
N ALA A 98 -1.99 21.58 13.70
CA ALA A 98 -2.62 20.42 14.31
C ALA A 98 -1.68 19.21 14.41
N TYR A 99 -0.83 18.96 13.41
CA TYR A 99 0.21 17.92 13.47
C TYR A 99 1.28 18.21 14.52
N THR A 100 1.66 19.48 14.69
CA THR A 100 2.60 19.87 15.76
C THR A 100 2.03 19.59 17.15
N GLU A 101 0.77 19.96 17.37
CA GLU A 101 0.05 19.66 18.61
C GLU A 101 -0.11 18.14 18.80
N LEU A 102 -0.50 17.41 17.76
CA LEU A 102 -0.70 15.96 17.80
C LEU A 102 0.60 15.22 18.17
N LEU A 103 1.74 15.63 17.61
CA LEU A 103 3.04 15.07 17.99
C LEU A 103 3.36 15.33 19.47
N SER A 104 3.07 16.53 19.97
CA SER A 104 3.30 16.90 21.37
C SER A 104 2.43 16.11 22.35
N ILE A 105 1.23 15.70 21.93
CA ILE A 105 0.31 14.84 22.71
C ILE A 105 0.80 13.38 22.68
N LEU A 106 1.21 12.88 21.51
CA LEU A 106 1.54 11.47 21.32
C LEU A 106 2.85 11.07 22.03
N LYS A 107 3.87 11.94 22.00
CA LYS A 107 5.17 11.62 22.61
C LYS A 107 5.02 11.21 24.10
N PRO A 108 4.38 12.01 24.99
CA PRO A 108 4.15 11.62 26.39
C PRO A 108 3.28 10.37 26.55
N VAL A 109 2.23 10.19 25.72
CA VAL A 109 1.36 9.02 25.79
C VAL A 109 2.16 7.74 25.53
N LEU A 110 2.93 7.72 24.43
CA LEU A 110 3.73 6.55 24.06
C LEU A 110 4.87 6.28 25.05
N ILE A 111 5.53 7.32 25.55
CA ILE A 111 6.56 7.16 26.60
C ILE A 111 5.95 6.61 27.89
N SER A 112 4.77 7.09 28.29
CA SER A 112 4.09 6.60 29.50
C SER A 112 3.62 5.15 29.37
N LEU A 113 3.32 4.69 28.15
CA LEU A 113 2.90 3.31 27.89
C LEU A 113 4.08 2.37 27.65
N ALA A 114 5.28 2.89 27.39
CA ALA A 114 6.48 2.09 27.22
C ALA A 114 6.93 1.47 28.56
N PRO A 115 7.03 0.12 28.66
CA PRO A 115 7.58 -0.54 29.83
C PRO A 115 9.09 -0.26 29.96
N SER A 116 9.60 -0.20 31.19
CA SER A 116 11.01 0.16 31.47
C SER A 116 12.02 -0.90 30.98
N ASP A 117 11.71 -2.20 31.17
CA ASP A 117 12.70 -3.29 31.03
C ASP A 117 12.20 -4.49 30.20
N CYS A 118 11.32 -4.29 29.23
CA CYS A 118 10.72 -5.42 28.51
C CYS A 118 11.12 -5.53 27.04
N SER A 119 11.36 -6.77 26.62
CA SER A 119 11.44 -7.18 25.23
C SER A 119 10.06 -7.60 24.71
N TRP A 120 9.92 -7.58 23.39
CA TRP A 120 8.76 -8.13 22.71
C TRP A 120 8.85 -9.66 22.70
N THR A 121 7.98 -10.31 23.48
CA THR A 121 7.80 -11.76 23.52
C THR A 121 6.53 -12.14 22.78
N LEU A 122 6.30 -13.44 22.55
CA LEU A 122 5.04 -13.89 21.94
C LEU A 122 3.82 -13.42 22.73
N ALA A 123 3.84 -13.55 24.06
CA ALA A 123 2.73 -13.13 24.92
C ALA A 123 2.45 -11.62 24.83
N THR A 124 3.50 -10.79 24.81
CA THR A 124 3.31 -9.34 24.71
C THR A 124 2.87 -8.90 23.31
N ARG A 125 3.26 -9.64 22.26
CA ARG A 125 2.71 -9.46 20.91
C ARG A 125 1.25 -9.88 20.82
N CYS A 126 0.87 -11.01 21.42
CA CYS A 126 -0.55 -11.41 21.48
C CYS A 126 -1.39 -10.35 22.20
N ALA A 127 -0.92 -9.83 23.34
CA ALA A 127 -1.61 -8.74 24.02
C ALA A 127 -1.68 -7.46 23.19
N PHE A 128 -0.63 -7.13 22.43
CA PHE A 128 -0.67 -6.01 21.50
C PHE A 128 -1.71 -6.19 20.39
N GLU A 129 -1.80 -7.37 19.78
CA GLU A 129 -2.82 -7.66 18.77
C GLU A 129 -4.23 -7.62 19.35
N ILE A 130 -4.46 -8.19 20.55
CA ILE A 130 -5.75 -8.04 21.26
C ILE A 130 -6.08 -6.55 21.46
N GLY A 131 -5.09 -5.75 21.84
CA GLY A 131 -5.24 -4.30 21.96
C GLY A 131 -5.69 -3.61 20.68
N LYS A 132 -5.24 -4.11 19.52
CA LYS A 132 -5.69 -3.59 18.21
C LYS A 132 -7.16 -3.97 17.95
N GLU A 133 -7.56 -5.19 18.27
CA GLU A 133 -8.96 -5.63 18.16
C GLU A 133 -9.89 -4.84 19.09
N MET A 134 -9.41 -4.43 20.27
CA MET A 134 -10.15 -3.52 21.16
C MET A 134 -10.50 -2.19 20.46
N ALA A 135 -9.60 -1.66 19.64
CA ALA A 135 -9.89 -0.41 18.93
C ALA A 135 -10.95 -0.62 17.84
N GLU A 136 -10.90 -1.72 17.08
CA GLU A 136 -11.92 -1.99 16.05
C GLU A 136 -13.30 -2.31 16.64
N SER A 137 -13.37 -2.77 17.89
CA SER A 137 -14.61 -3.15 18.56
C SER A 137 -15.21 -2.07 19.47
N THR A 138 -14.74 -0.83 19.40
CA THR A 138 -15.21 0.28 20.26
C THR A 138 -15.74 1.47 19.46
N THR A 139 -16.94 1.94 19.82
CA THR A 139 -17.58 3.08 19.14
C THR A 139 -16.76 4.37 19.24
N THR A 140 -16.06 4.59 20.35
CA THR A 140 -15.19 5.76 20.59
C THR A 140 -14.03 5.89 19.61
N THR A 141 -13.62 4.80 18.97
CA THR A 141 -12.54 4.76 17.98
C THR A 141 -12.96 5.45 16.67
N TYR A 142 -14.24 5.35 16.33
CA TYR A 142 -14.80 5.83 15.07
C TYR A 142 -15.44 7.20 15.26
N TYR A 143 -15.10 8.16 14.40
CA TYR A 143 -15.57 9.54 14.50
C TYR A 143 -17.09 9.65 14.46
N ARG A 144 -17.72 9.07 13.43
CA ARG A 144 -19.16 9.16 13.26
C ARG A 144 -19.91 8.40 14.35
N LEU A 145 -19.48 7.19 14.69
CA LEU A 145 -20.14 6.42 15.75
C LEU A 145 -19.99 7.06 17.11
N ASN A 146 -18.83 7.64 17.43
CA ASN A 146 -18.67 8.39 18.68
C ASN A 146 -19.64 9.59 18.75
N ASN A 147 -19.81 10.33 17.66
CA ASN A 147 -20.79 11.43 17.61
C ASN A 147 -22.23 10.93 17.76
N VAL A 148 -22.59 9.87 17.03
CA VAL A 148 -23.94 9.29 17.05
C VAL A 148 -24.26 8.68 18.42
N HIS A 149 -23.32 7.94 19.02
CA HIS A 149 -23.43 7.38 20.36
C HIS A 149 -23.59 8.44 21.46
N LEU A 150 -23.01 9.63 21.30
CA LEU A 150 -23.12 10.72 22.26
C LEU A 150 -24.41 11.56 22.13
N PHE A 151 -24.99 11.65 20.94
CA PHE A 151 -26.06 12.63 20.67
C PHE A 151 -27.38 12.01 20.22
N ASP A 152 -27.36 11.04 19.29
CA ASP A 152 -28.59 10.48 18.73
C ASP A 152 -28.29 9.12 18.04
N PRO A 153 -28.48 7.98 18.72
CA PRO A 153 -28.24 6.65 18.17
C PRO A 153 -29.16 6.29 17.00
N ASP A 154 -30.29 7.00 16.79
CA ASP A 154 -31.18 6.73 15.67
C ASP A 154 -30.60 7.23 14.33
N LEU A 155 -29.51 8.00 14.37
CA LEU A 155 -28.77 8.46 13.18
C LEU A 155 -27.72 7.44 12.68
N VAL A 156 -27.61 6.26 13.30
CA VAL A 156 -26.77 5.18 12.75
C VAL A 156 -27.31 4.76 11.39
N ASN A 157 -26.44 4.70 10.39
CA ASN A 157 -26.83 4.23 9.06
C ASN A 157 -27.34 2.76 9.16
N PRO A 158 -28.54 2.44 8.65
CA PRO A 158 -29.11 1.09 8.75
C PRO A 158 -28.18 -0.03 8.28
N SER A 159 -27.27 0.24 7.32
CA SER A 159 -26.32 -0.76 6.81
C SER A 159 -25.26 -1.20 7.82
N ILE A 160 -24.97 -0.40 8.84
CA ILE A 160 -24.01 -0.73 9.92
C ILE A 160 -24.68 -0.87 11.28
N LYS A 161 -26.01 -0.87 11.35
CA LYS A 161 -26.72 -0.91 12.64
C LYS A 161 -26.42 -2.21 13.40
N GLU A 162 -26.40 -3.34 12.70
CA GLU A 162 -26.03 -4.64 13.30
C GLU A 162 -24.60 -4.60 13.88
N LEU A 163 -23.64 -4.10 13.11
CA LEU A 163 -22.26 -3.90 13.60
C LEU A 163 -22.23 -2.95 14.79
N TYR A 164 -22.95 -1.83 14.74
CA TYR A 164 -23.00 -0.84 15.82
C TYR A 164 -23.52 -1.43 17.12
N ASP A 165 -24.58 -2.23 17.07
CA ASP A 165 -25.19 -2.87 18.23
C ASP A 165 -24.25 -3.91 18.88
N GLU A 166 -23.27 -4.44 18.14
CA GLU A 166 -22.22 -5.36 18.64
C GLU A 166 -20.99 -4.64 19.23
N LEU A 167 -20.81 -3.34 18.95
CA LEU A 167 -19.63 -2.59 19.42
C LEU A 167 -19.77 -2.21 20.89
N TYR A 168 -18.65 -2.28 21.61
CA TYR A 168 -18.56 -1.77 22.97
C TYR A 168 -18.60 -0.23 22.96
N GLY A 169 -19.21 0.34 24.01
CA GLY A 169 -19.23 1.79 24.20
C GLY A 169 -17.83 2.38 24.41
N ASP A 170 -16.96 1.67 25.13
CA ASP A 170 -15.59 2.07 25.44
C ASP A 170 -14.73 0.83 25.75
N ILE A 171 -13.46 1.01 26.07
CA ILE A 171 -12.49 -0.05 26.37
C ILE A 171 -12.66 -0.71 27.76
N ASP A 172 -13.60 -0.24 28.60
CA ASP A 172 -13.76 -0.74 29.98
C ASP A 172 -14.08 -2.23 29.99
N ASP A 173 -15.05 -2.64 29.19
CA ASP A 173 -15.51 -4.03 29.11
C ASP A 173 -14.39 -5.00 28.71
N TRP A 174 -13.49 -4.54 27.83
CA TRP A 174 -12.30 -5.30 27.43
C TRP A 174 -11.26 -5.42 28.53
N ILE A 175 -11.04 -4.35 29.29
CA ILE A 175 -10.00 -4.32 30.32
C ILE A 175 -10.43 -5.12 31.56
N ASP A 176 -11.72 -5.15 31.84
CA ASP A 176 -12.32 -5.86 32.96
C ASP A 176 -12.69 -7.33 32.60
N MET A 177 -12.38 -7.77 31.37
CA MET A 177 -12.60 -9.14 30.90
C MET A 177 -11.67 -10.17 31.59
N GLU A 178 -12.21 -11.35 31.88
CA GLU A 178 -11.45 -12.49 32.42
C GLU A 178 -10.67 -13.25 31.32
N PRO A 179 -9.50 -13.85 31.63
CA PRO A 179 -8.86 -13.90 32.94
C PRO A 179 -8.13 -12.59 33.28
N ALA A 180 -8.46 -11.99 34.43
CA ALA A 180 -7.89 -10.72 34.88
C ALA A 180 -6.36 -10.77 35.02
N GLN A 181 -5.78 -11.95 35.17
CA GLN A 181 -4.32 -12.15 35.17
C GLN A 181 -3.68 -11.72 33.85
N VAL A 182 -4.34 -11.97 32.71
CA VAL A 182 -3.82 -11.60 31.38
C VAL A 182 -3.96 -10.09 31.17
N THR A 183 -5.14 -9.53 31.43
CA THR A 183 -5.39 -8.09 31.26
C THR A 183 -4.53 -7.24 32.19
N ASN A 184 -4.29 -7.69 33.43
CA ASN A 184 -3.45 -6.96 34.38
C ASN A 184 -1.95 -7.06 34.08
N ASN A 185 -1.44 -8.23 33.69
CA ASN A 185 0.00 -8.42 33.45
C ASN A 185 0.46 -7.79 32.13
N TYR A 186 -0.40 -7.76 31.11
CA TYR A 186 -0.07 -7.26 29.78
C TYR A 186 -0.79 -5.96 29.42
N ARG A 187 -1.38 -5.27 30.40
CA ARG A 187 -2.20 -4.07 30.21
C ARG A 187 -1.55 -3.02 29.32
N GLN A 188 -0.28 -2.69 29.56
CA GLN A 188 0.42 -1.68 28.75
C GLN A 188 0.48 -2.05 27.26
N TYR A 189 0.59 -3.34 26.94
CA TYR A 189 0.62 -3.85 25.57
C TYR A 189 -0.77 -3.82 24.91
N LEU A 190 -1.83 -4.14 25.66
CA LEU A 190 -3.21 -3.96 25.19
C LEU A 190 -3.46 -2.48 24.85
N LEU A 191 -3.11 -1.60 25.77
CA LEU A 191 -3.32 -0.16 25.64
C LEU A 191 -2.50 0.48 24.52
N ILE A 192 -1.29 -0.01 24.24
CA ILE A 192 -0.47 0.47 23.12
C ILE A 192 -0.94 -0.10 21.78
N GLY A 193 -1.49 -1.33 21.77
CA GLY A 193 -2.19 -1.91 20.64
C GLY A 193 -3.38 -1.05 20.23
N TYR A 194 -4.19 -0.63 21.21
CA TYR A 194 -5.32 0.27 21.00
C TYR A 194 -4.89 1.59 20.37
N VAL A 195 -3.87 2.26 20.94
CA VAL A 195 -3.35 3.52 20.39
C VAL A 195 -2.81 3.33 18.98
N SER A 196 -2.06 2.26 18.73
CA SER A 196 -1.51 1.95 17.41
C SER A 196 -2.61 1.81 16.38
N LYS A 197 -3.64 1.03 16.68
CA LYS A 197 -4.75 0.80 15.75
C LYS A 197 -5.62 2.05 15.55
N LEU A 198 -5.88 2.80 16.61
CA LEU A 198 -6.56 4.10 16.53
C LEU A 198 -5.87 5.02 15.52
N LEU A 199 -4.53 5.13 15.57
CA LEU A 199 -3.76 5.93 14.62
C LEU A 199 -3.85 5.41 13.19
N VAL A 200 -3.83 4.08 13.00
CA VAL A 200 -3.94 3.45 11.68
C VAL A 200 -5.33 3.64 11.06
N ILE A 201 -6.40 3.53 11.85
CA ILE A 201 -7.78 3.75 11.39
C ILE A 201 -7.94 5.15 10.79
N HIS A 202 -7.35 6.17 11.43
CA HIS A 202 -7.41 7.55 10.97
C HIS A 202 -6.30 7.93 9.98
N SER A 203 -5.48 6.95 9.55
CA SER A 203 -4.39 7.17 8.61
C SER A 203 -4.87 7.53 7.20
N GLN A 204 -6.01 7.00 6.76
CA GLN A 204 -6.51 7.23 5.39
C GLN A 204 -7.32 8.52 5.24
N THR A 205 -7.66 9.17 6.35
CA THR A 205 -8.41 10.44 6.37
C THR A 205 -7.49 11.60 6.74
N THR A 206 -6.97 11.59 7.97
CA THR A 206 -6.38 12.79 8.58
C THR A 206 -4.91 12.63 8.96
N LEU A 207 -4.40 11.40 9.10
CA LEU A 207 -3.05 11.16 9.66
C LEU A 207 -2.01 10.66 8.65
N TYR A 208 -2.34 10.56 7.36
CA TYR A 208 -1.49 9.89 6.36
C TYR A 208 -0.06 10.43 6.30
N ILE A 209 0.09 11.76 6.18
CA ILE A 209 1.39 12.45 6.09
C ILE A 209 1.99 12.71 7.48
N PHE A 210 1.18 12.63 8.55
CA PHE A 210 1.65 12.75 9.91
C PHE A 210 2.39 11.50 10.39
N LEU A 211 1.88 10.30 10.09
CA LEU A 211 2.45 9.06 10.60
C LEU A 211 3.95 8.86 10.29
N PRO A 212 4.48 9.24 9.11
CA PRO A 212 5.92 9.20 8.85
C PRO A 212 6.77 10.05 9.82
N VAL A 213 6.22 11.17 10.32
CA VAL A 213 6.86 11.98 11.38
C VAL A 213 6.93 11.17 12.68
N LEU A 214 5.83 10.52 13.05
CA LEU A 214 5.76 9.69 14.26
C LEU A 214 6.69 8.47 14.16
N LEU A 215 6.71 7.79 13.01
CA LEU A 215 7.60 6.66 12.74
C LEU A 215 9.06 7.07 12.82
N HIS A 216 9.40 8.25 12.28
CA HIS A 216 10.76 8.81 12.38
C HIS A 216 11.13 9.12 13.83
N TRP A 217 10.19 9.61 14.63
CA TRP A 217 10.45 9.84 16.05
C TRP A 217 10.64 8.52 16.81
N LEU A 218 9.80 7.51 16.56
CA LEU A 218 9.88 6.18 17.17
C LEU A 218 11.21 5.49 16.86
N SER A 219 11.77 5.68 15.66
CA SER A 219 13.05 5.06 15.28
C SER A 219 14.22 5.55 16.15
N HIS A 220 14.15 6.78 16.65
CA HIS A 220 15.15 7.42 17.52
C HIS A 220 14.96 7.12 19.02
N GLN A 221 13.94 6.35 19.39
CA GLN A 221 13.68 6.01 20.78
C GLN A 221 14.40 4.72 21.21
N ASN A 222 14.12 4.29 22.45
CA ASN A 222 14.57 3.03 23.01
C ASN A 222 14.14 1.80 22.16
N PRO A 223 14.73 0.61 22.36
CA PRO A 223 14.45 -0.56 21.54
C PRO A 223 12.97 -0.98 21.51
N TYR A 224 12.25 -0.78 22.62
CA TYR A 224 10.82 -1.09 22.72
C TYR A 224 9.99 -0.23 21.74
N LEU A 225 10.13 1.10 21.83
CA LEU A 225 9.41 2.05 20.99
C LEU A 225 9.85 1.97 19.52
N ARG A 226 11.13 1.66 19.26
CA ARG A 226 11.62 1.42 17.90
C ARG A 226 10.90 0.23 17.26
N HIS A 227 10.72 -0.86 18.00
CA HIS A 227 9.99 -2.02 17.49
C HIS A 227 8.49 -1.73 17.33
N LEU A 228 7.89 -0.96 18.24
CA LEU A 228 6.52 -0.44 18.05
C LEU A 228 6.41 0.33 16.73
N GLY A 229 7.40 1.17 16.40
CA GLY A 229 7.45 1.87 15.12
C GLY A 229 7.45 0.93 13.91
N GLN A 230 8.12 -0.23 14.00
CA GLN A 230 8.08 -1.24 12.93
C GLN A 230 6.70 -1.88 12.79
N LEU A 231 6.05 -2.21 13.92
CA LEU A 231 4.69 -2.78 13.91
C LEU A 231 3.68 -1.77 13.34
N LEU A 232 3.73 -0.53 13.82
CA LEU A 232 2.87 0.55 13.33
C LEU A 232 3.10 0.83 11.84
N ALA A 233 4.35 0.81 11.36
CA ALA A 233 4.64 0.99 9.95
C ALA A 233 4.01 -0.12 9.09
N ASN A 234 4.14 -1.38 9.50
CA ASN A 234 3.55 -2.51 8.77
C ASN A 234 2.03 -2.36 8.64
N ASP A 235 1.35 -2.00 9.73
CA ASP A 235 -0.10 -1.77 9.73
C ASP A 235 -0.46 -0.55 8.87
N PHE A 236 0.24 0.57 9.04
CA PHE A 236 0.00 1.81 8.30
C PHE A 236 0.06 1.61 6.78
N PHE A 237 1.10 0.94 6.28
CA PHE A 237 1.29 0.77 4.84
C PHE A 237 0.35 -0.27 4.23
N SER A 238 -0.11 -1.25 5.02
CA SER A 238 -0.99 -2.33 4.57
C SER A 238 -2.49 -2.00 4.72
N PHE A 239 -2.82 -0.93 5.45
CA PHE A 239 -4.19 -0.45 5.62
C PHE A 239 -4.67 0.36 4.40
N PRO A 240 -5.98 0.30 4.03
CA PRO A 240 -7.07 -0.47 4.65
C PRO A 240 -7.19 -1.92 4.17
N ASP A 241 -6.36 -2.34 3.23
CA ASP A 241 -6.51 -3.62 2.51
C ASP A 241 -6.39 -4.87 3.40
N ASN A 242 -5.79 -4.74 4.60
CA ASN A 242 -5.70 -5.80 5.60
C ASN A 242 -6.83 -5.79 6.65
N SER A 243 -7.73 -4.81 6.63
CA SER A 243 -8.86 -4.75 7.57
C SER A 243 -10.01 -5.62 7.05
N THR A 244 -10.60 -6.41 7.95
CA THR A 244 -11.81 -7.21 7.68
C THR A 244 -13.09 -6.39 7.77
N THR A 245 -12.98 -5.18 8.33
CA THR A 245 -14.12 -4.35 8.73
C THR A 245 -14.24 -3.16 7.78
N ASN A 246 -15.46 -2.75 7.43
CA ASN A 246 -15.67 -1.58 6.57
C ASN A 246 -15.44 -0.27 7.36
N ILE A 247 -14.16 0.07 7.57
CA ILE A 247 -13.75 1.22 8.39
C ILE A 247 -14.25 2.54 7.81
N GLU A 248 -14.35 2.67 6.47
CA GLU A 248 -14.86 3.90 5.82
C GLU A 248 -16.31 4.19 6.26
N GLU A 249 -17.12 3.14 6.35
CA GLU A 249 -18.52 3.21 6.75
C GLU A 249 -18.70 3.45 8.25
N LEU A 250 -17.95 2.73 9.10
CA LEU A 250 -17.97 2.93 10.55
C LEU A 250 -17.47 4.33 10.93
N ASN A 251 -16.39 4.80 10.29
CA ASN A 251 -15.87 6.13 10.59
C ASN A 251 -16.78 7.25 10.05
N GLY A 252 -17.63 6.93 9.06
CA GLY A 252 -18.50 7.87 8.37
C GLY A 252 -17.75 8.91 7.54
N LEU A 253 -16.53 8.60 7.14
CA LEU A 253 -15.63 9.49 6.39
C LEU A 253 -15.02 8.75 5.23
N LYS A 254 -15.10 9.34 4.04
CA LYS A 254 -14.49 8.77 2.84
C LYS A 254 -12.97 8.80 2.93
N PHE A 255 -12.30 7.78 2.42
CA PHE A 255 -10.84 7.75 2.39
C PHE A 255 -10.28 8.71 1.35
N ASN A 256 -9.16 9.36 1.70
CA ASN A 256 -8.41 10.19 0.77
C ASN A 256 -7.65 9.32 -0.24
N ASN A 257 -7.22 9.88 -1.37
CA ASN A 257 -6.41 9.18 -2.38
C ASN A 257 -4.95 9.05 -1.94
N THR A 258 -4.71 8.22 -0.93
CA THR A 258 -3.40 7.96 -0.35
C THR A 258 -2.47 7.22 -1.32
N SER A 259 -3.01 6.45 -2.26
CA SER A 259 -2.23 5.76 -3.30
C SER A 259 -1.45 6.73 -4.20
N ARG A 260 -2.05 7.86 -4.58
CA ARG A 260 -1.37 8.89 -5.37
C ARG A 260 -0.18 9.47 -4.59
N ILE A 261 -0.41 9.83 -3.33
CA ILE A 261 0.64 10.33 -2.43
C ILE A 261 1.74 9.28 -2.25
N PHE A 262 1.38 8.01 -2.04
CA PHE A 262 2.32 6.91 -1.89
C PHE A 262 3.31 6.84 -3.05
N TRP A 263 2.82 6.84 -4.30
CA TRP A 263 3.67 6.67 -5.47
C TRP A 263 4.48 7.91 -5.83
N THR A 264 3.97 9.12 -5.59
CA THR A 264 4.79 10.34 -5.72
C THR A 264 5.93 10.34 -4.70
N LEU A 265 5.64 10.01 -3.43
CA LEU A 265 6.65 9.95 -2.37
C LEU A 265 7.61 8.76 -2.52
N TYR A 266 7.18 7.68 -3.16
CA TYR A 266 8.05 6.57 -3.55
C TYR A 266 9.14 7.02 -4.53
N GLY A 267 8.78 7.84 -5.53
CA GLY A 267 9.73 8.32 -6.56
C GLY A 267 10.89 9.16 -6.01
N VAL A 268 10.75 9.71 -4.80
CA VAL A 268 11.77 10.54 -4.14
C VAL A 268 12.40 9.85 -2.92
N ASP A 269 12.28 8.52 -2.82
CA ASP A 269 12.82 7.71 -1.71
C ASP A 269 12.29 8.11 -0.32
N TYR A 270 11.18 8.85 -0.22
CA TYR A 270 10.65 9.35 1.06
C TYR A 270 10.35 8.22 2.06
N TRP A 271 9.94 7.05 1.53
CA TRP A 271 9.58 5.86 2.30
C TRP A 271 10.77 5.01 2.74
N LYS A 272 11.96 5.23 2.18
CA LYS A 272 13.16 4.40 2.40
C LYS A 272 13.53 4.19 3.88
N PRO A 273 13.37 5.18 4.79
CA PRO A 273 13.66 4.96 6.22
C PRO A 273 12.69 4.00 6.92
N PHE A 274 11.49 3.78 6.36
CA PHE A 274 10.40 3.04 6.99
C PHE A 274 10.13 1.69 6.33
N LEU A 275 10.40 1.60 5.02
CA LEU A 275 10.19 0.40 4.22
C LEU A 275 11.52 -0.11 3.69
N ASN A 276 11.97 -1.24 4.24
CA ASN A 276 13.01 -2.03 3.58
C ASN A 276 12.40 -2.80 2.39
N ARG A 277 13.25 -3.43 1.57
CA ARG A 277 12.81 -4.15 0.36
C ARG A 277 11.80 -5.26 0.68
N ALA A 278 11.99 -6.01 1.76
CA ALA A 278 11.10 -7.10 2.13
C ALA A 278 9.70 -6.56 2.51
N SER A 279 9.63 -5.55 3.39
CA SER A 279 8.37 -4.88 3.77
C SER A 279 7.70 -4.22 2.56
N LEU A 280 8.47 -3.52 1.72
CA LEU A 280 7.96 -2.91 0.50
C LEU A 280 7.32 -3.95 -0.42
N SER A 281 7.97 -5.11 -0.62
CA SER A 281 7.42 -6.18 -1.46
C SER A 281 6.06 -6.68 -0.98
N VAL A 282 5.78 -6.64 0.33
CA VAL A 282 4.50 -7.05 0.93
C VAL A 282 3.43 -5.97 0.75
N VAL A 283 3.82 -4.70 0.80
CA VAL A 283 2.91 -3.54 0.67
C VAL A 283 2.50 -3.30 -0.79
N LEU A 284 3.44 -3.44 -1.73
CA LEU A 284 3.24 -3.08 -3.13
C LEU A 284 2.00 -3.69 -3.80
N PRO A 285 1.66 -4.99 -3.62
CA PRO A 285 0.46 -5.60 -4.21
C PRO A 285 -0.83 -4.82 -3.95
N TYR A 286 -0.95 -4.20 -2.77
CA TYR A 286 -2.12 -3.41 -2.36
C TYR A 286 -2.13 -2.01 -2.97
N LYS A 287 -0.98 -1.49 -3.41
CA LYS A 287 -0.83 -0.13 -3.96
C LYS A 287 -0.84 -0.10 -5.49
N ILE A 288 -0.94 -1.24 -6.18
CA ILE A 288 -0.91 -1.30 -7.65
C ILE A 288 -2.17 -0.68 -8.25
N SER A 289 -2.03 0.39 -9.04
CA SER A 289 -3.12 0.95 -9.85
C SER A 289 -2.60 1.40 -11.21
N LEU A 290 -3.00 0.69 -12.27
CA LEU A 290 -2.50 0.95 -13.62
C LEU A 290 -2.97 2.30 -14.18
N GLU A 291 -4.16 2.75 -13.81
CA GLU A 291 -4.68 4.06 -14.24
C GLU A 291 -3.95 5.20 -13.54
N LEU A 292 -3.71 5.05 -12.23
CA LEU A 292 -2.92 6.01 -11.46
C LEU A 292 -1.47 6.11 -11.96
N PHE A 293 -0.86 5.00 -12.39
CA PHE A 293 0.48 5.02 -12.96
C PHE A 293 0.54 5.84 -14.24
N ASP A 294 -0.42 5.62 -15.16
CA ASP A 294 -0.50 6.38 -16.40
C ASP A 294 -0.64 7.90 -16.08
N GLU A 295 -1.51 8.27 -15.12
CA GLU A 295 -1.70 9.67 -14.68
C GLU A 295 -0.45 10.31 -14.07
N LEU A 296 0.23 9.59 -13.16
CA LEU A 296 1.43 10.09 -12.47
C LEU A 296 2.62 10.20 -13.42
N GLU A 297 2.76 9.24 -14.35
CA GLU A 297 3.81 9.28 -15.38
C GLU A 297 3.65 10.51 -16.27
N ASP A 298 2.42 10.83 -16.68
CA ASP A 298 2.14 12.03 -17.48
C ASP A 298 2.36 13.32 -16.65
N THR A 299 1.92 13.33 -15.38
CA THR A 299 2.04 14.51 -14.48
C THR A 299 3.50 14.86 -14.19
N HIS A 300 4.33 13.85 -13.92
CA HIS A 300 5.75 14.03 -13.57
C HIS A 300 6.69 13.89 -14.77
N GLN A 301 6.14 13.80 -15.99
CA GLN A 301 6.90 13.66 -17.25
C GLN A 301 7.86 12.45 -17.25
N LEU A 302 7.44 11.35 -16.63
CA LEU A 302 8.22 10.12 -16.54
C LEU A 302 8.06 9.27 -17.80
N PRO A 303 9.05 8.42 -18.13
CA PRO A 303 8.93 7.51 -19.26
C PRO A 303 7.81 6.49 -19.03
N LYS A 304 6.95 6.26 -20.03
CA LYS A 304 5.82 5.32 -19.95
C LYS A 304 6.22 3.95 -19.40
N GLY A 305 5.44 3.45 -18.45
CA GLY A 305 5.70 2.20 -17.73
C GLY A 305 6.85 2.29 -16.73
N TYR A 306 7.21 3.48 -16.27
CA TYR A 306 8.19 3.69 -15.20
C TYR A 306 7.82 2.88 -13.95
N TYR A 307 6.62 3.10 -13.39
CA TYR A 307 6.20 2.41 -12.15
C TYR A 307 6.02 0.91 -12.35
N ARG A 308 5.59 0.48 -13.54
CA ARG A 308 5.47 -0.95 -13.86
C ARG A 308 6.84 -1.62 -13.91
N ARG A 309 7.86 -0.96 -14.49
CA ARG A 309 9.24 -1.48 -14.47
C ARG A 309 9.78 -1.59 -13.06
N GLU A 310 9.49 -0.64 -12.18
CA GLU A 310 9.82 -0.72 -10.76
C GLU A 310 9.16 -1.94 -10.08
N LEU A 311 7.87 -2.18 -10.35
CA LEU A 311 7.17 -3.36 -9.85
C LEU A 311 7.78 -4.68 -10.34
N TYR A 312 8.12 -4.77 -11.63
CA TYR A 312 8.76 -5.96 -12.18
C TYR A 312 10.18 -6.16 -11.64
N SER A 313 10.95 -5.09 -11.47
CA SER A 313 12.27 -5.13 -10.83
C SER A 313 12.16 -5.66 -9.40
N MET A 314 11.21 -5.13 -8.62
CA MET A 314 10.96 -5.61 -7.25
C MET A 314 10.52 -7.07 -7.23
N PHE A 315 9.65 -7.47 -8.16
CA PHE A 315 9.26 -8.86 -8.31
C PHE A 315 10.45 -9.77 -8.62
N GLN A 316 11.33 -9.39 -9.55
CA GLN A 316 12.50 -10.19 -9.93
C GLN A 316 13.51 -10.35 -8.79
N ILE A 317 13.62 -9.35 -7.90
CA ILE A 317 14.52 -9.37 -6.76
C ILE A 317 13.93 -10.15 -5.58
N CYS A 318 12.67 -9.88 -5.23
CA CYS A 318 12.05 -10.44 -4.03
C CYS A 318 11.28 -11.75 -4.28
N LEU A 319 11.02 -12.09 -5.54
CA LEU A 319 10.21 -13.23 -5.97
C LEU A 319 8.81 -13.27 -5.33
N ASN A 320 8.25 -12.10 -4.97
CA ASN A 320 6.92 -12.00 -4.39
C ASN A 320 5.84 -12.08 -5.48
N TYR A 321 5.23 -13.26 -5.62
CA TYR A 321 4.23 -13.57 -6.63
C TYR A 321 2.96 -12.70 -6.54
N ASN A 322 2.62 -12.16 -5.36
CA ASN A 322 1.45 -11.32 -5.19
C ASN A 322 1.52 -10.05 -6.06
N ILE A 323 2.74 -9.57 -6.37
CA ILE A 323 2.94 -8.44 -7.28
C ILE A 323 2.41 -8.79 -8.68
N ILE A 324 2.81 -9.94 -9.23
CA ILE A 324 2.38 -10.37 -10.57
C ILE A 324 0.89 -10.71 -10.59
N VAL A 325 0.40 -11.41 -9.57
CA VAL A 325 -1.03 -11.74 -9.45
C VAL A 325 -1.86 -10.46 -9.43
N MET A 326 -1.46 -9.45 -8.64
CA MET A 326 -2.19 -8.19 -8.59
C MET A 326 -2.08 -7.39 -9.89
N ILE A 327 -0.93 -7.37 -10.58
CA ILE A 327 -0.82 -6.80 -11.93
C ILE A 327 -1.83 -7.47 -12.87
N MET A 328 -1.91 -8.80 -12.88
CA MET A 328 -2.85 -9.53 -13.71
C MET A 328 -4.30 -9.20 -13.36
N VAL A 329 -4.65 -9.11 -12.07
CA VAL A 329 -5.97 -8.69 -11.61
C VAL A 329 -6.28 -7.28 -12.12
N LYS A 330 -5.33 -6.33 -12.06
CA LYS A 330 -5.54 -4.97 -12.57
C LYS A 330 -5.65 -4.92 -14.09
N ILE A 331 -4.94 -5.77 -14.82
CA ILE A 331 -5.13 -5.93 -16.28
C ILE A 331 -6.56 -6.42 -16.57
N LEU A 332 -7.04 -7.46 -15.87
CA LEU A 332 -8.40 -7.99 -15.99
C LEU A 332 -9.48 -6.99 -15.59
N GLN A 333 -9.23 -6.12 -14.62
CA GLN A 333 -10.14 -5.04 -14.27
C GLN A 333 -10.17 -3.99 -15.38
N LYS A 334 -9.00 -3.57 -15.89
CA LYS A 334 -8.88 -2.57 -16.96
C LYS A 334 -9.58 -3.02 -18.24
N THR A 335 -9.55 -4.31 -18.58
CA THR A 335 -10.22 -4.84 -19.79
C THR A 335 -11.74 -4.65 -19.80
N ARG A 336 -12.37 -4.52 -18.63
CA ARG A 336 -13.82 -4.38 -18.51
C ARG A 336 -14.33 -2.98 -18.85
N LYS A 337 -13.45 -2.03 -19.19
CA LYS A 337 -13.81 -0.66 -19.58
C LYS A 337 -14.76 -0.66 -20.79
N LYS A 338 -15.88 0.06 -20.68
CA LYS A 338 -16.81 0.26 -21.79
C LYS A 338 -16.21 1.23 -22.80
N CYS A 339 -16.02 0.77 -24.03
CA CYS A 339 -15.52 1.58 -25.14
C CYS A 339 -16.70 2.08 -25.98
N LYS A 340 -16.68 3.35 -26.40
CA LYS A 340 -17.81 3.97 -27.12
C LYS A 340 -17.70 3.88 -28.64
N THR A 341 -16.47 3.86 -29.17
CA THR A 341 -16.19 3.84 -30.60
C THR A 341 -15.24 2.69 -30.94
N TYR A 342 -15.17 2.31 -32.23
CA TYR A 342 -14.22 1.30 -32.68
C TYR A 342 -12.76 1.74 -32.47
N GLU A 343 -12.45 3.03 -32.64
CA GLU A 343 -11.09 3.55 -32.40
C GLU A 343 -10.70 3.47 -30.93
N ASP A 344 -11.60 3.90 -30.03
CA ASP A 344 -11.40 3.81 -28.58
C ASP A 344 -11.18 2.35 -28.16
N ALA A 345 -12.01 1.44 -28.68
CA ALA A 345 -11.86 0.01 -28.44
C ALA A 345 -10.52 -0.54 -28.99
N TYR A 346 -10.08 -0.11 -30.17
CA TYR A 346 -8.79 -0.51 -30.74
C TYR A 346 -7.62 -0.06 -29.86
N GLN A 347 -7.58 1.21 -29.44
CA GLN A 347 -6.52 1.71 -28.58
C GLN A 347 -6.55 1.02 -27.21
N HIS A 348 -7.75 0.81 -26.66
CA HIS A 348 -7.94 0.12 -25.40
C HIS A 348 -7.39 -1.32 -25.46
N PHE A 349 -7.85 -2.15 -26.40
CA PHE A 349 -7.39 -3.54 -26.49
C PHE A 349 -5.93 -3.67 -26.95
N LYS A 350 -5.42 -2.71 -27.73
CA LYS A 350 -3.98 -2.61 -28.03
C LYS A 350 -3.18 -2.38 -26.76
N ASN A 351 -3.64 -1.50 -25.86
CA ASN A 351 -2.99 -1.27 -24.57
C ASN A 351 -3.03 -2.53 -23.70
N ILE A 352 -4.19 -3.18 -23.57
CA ILE A 352 -4.32 -4.45 -22.83
C ILE A 352 -3.37 -5.53 -23.39
N TYR A 353 -3.30 -5.67 -24.71
CA TYR A 353 -2.37 -6.60 -25.35
C TYR A 353 -0.92 -6.29 -24.98
N THR A 354 -0.52 -5.02 -25.03
CA THR A 354 0.84 -4.60 -24.62
C THR A 354 1.11 -4.93 -23.16
N LEU A 355 0.17 -4.66 -22.25
CA LEU A 355 0.30 -4.97 -20.83
C LEU A 355 0.42 -6.48 -20.58
N ALA A 356 -0.36 -7.31 -21.29
CA ALA A 356 -0.28 -8.77 -21.18
C ALA A 356 1.06 -9.32 -21.67
N VAL A 357 1.58 -8.77 -22.79
CA VAL A 357 2.91 -9.12 -23.30
C VAL A 357 4.00 -8.68 -22.31
N GLU A 358 3.93 -7.45 -21.82
CA GLU A 358 4.87 -6.89 -20.85
C GLU A 358 4.92 -7.74 -19.57
N MET A 359 3.75 -8.10 -19.04
CA MET A 359 3.64 -8.98 -17.87
C MET A 359 4.25 -10.35 -18.14
N ALA A 360 3.89 -10.99 -19.26
CA ALA A 360 4.43 -12.32 -19.61
C ALA A 360 5.96 -12.30 -19.77
N CYS A 361 6.52 -11.27 -20.41
CA CYS A 361 7.97 -11.12 -20.58
C CYS A 361 8.72 -10.96 -19.26
N ASN A 362 8.12 -10.34 -18.24
CA ASN A 362 8.76 -10.10 -16.95
C ASN A 362 8.49 -11.21 -15.93
N TRP A 363 7.42 -11.98 -16.13
CA TRP A 363 7.00 -13.07 -15.28
C TRP A 363 7.67 -14.39 -15.66
N LEU A 364 7.47 -14.80 -16.91
CA LEU A 364 7.66 -16.18 -17.34
C LEU A 364 9.11 -16.69 -17.32
N PRO A 365 10.14 -15.88 -17.65
CA PRO A 365 11.54 -16.32 -17.57
C PRO A 365 12.02 -16.68 -16.16
N PHE A 366 11.42 -16.07 -15.14
CA PHE A 366 11.88 -16.20 -13.75
C PHE A 366 11.25 -17.39 -13.02
N TYR A 367 10.28 -18.06 -13.65
CA TYR A 367 9.59 -19.19 -13.05
C TYR A 367 10.03 -20.50 -13.70
N SER A 368 10.54 -21.41 -12.86
CA SER A 368 10.75 -22.80 -13.24
C SER A 368 9.43 -23.57 -13.26
N ILE A 369 9.46 -24.75 -13.88
CA ILE A 369 8.39 -25.76 -13.88
C ILE A 369 7.90 -26.07 -12.44
N THR A 370 8.74 -25.85 -11.42
CA THR A 370 8.45 -26.19 -10.03
C THR A 370 7.55 -25.20 -9.27
N PHE A 371 7.06 -24.12 -9.89
CA PHE A 371 6.25 -23.14 -9.17
C PHE A 371 4.74 -23.45 -9.21
N PRO A 372 4.09 -23.69 -8.03
CA PRO A 372 2.69 -24.12 -7.96
C PRO A 372 1.70 -23.05 -8.48
N ASN A 373 2.06 -21.77 -8.37
CA ASN A 373 1.16 -20.65 -8.69
C ASN A 373 1.11 -20.32 -10.19
N ASN A 374 1.93 -20.94 -11.04
CA ASN A 374 1.87 -20.75 -12.49
C ASN A 374 0.47 -21.04 -13.04
N LYS A 375 -0.21 -22.04 -12.48
CA LYS A 375 -1.58 -22.41 -12.84
C LYS A 375 -2.57 -21.26 -12.68
N ILE A 376 -2.44 -20.45 -11.62
CA ILE A 376 -3.33 -19.32 -11.35
C ILE A 376 -3.16 -18.25 -12.43
N ILE A 377 -1.93 -17.90 -12.76
CA ILE A 377 -1.62 -16.87 -13.76
C ILE A 377 -2.01 -17.34 -15.16
N PHE A 378 -1.71 -18.59 -15.54
CA PHE A 378 -2.16 -19.15 -16.82
C PHE A 378 -3.68 -19.20 -16.94
N ASN A 379 -4.40 -19.62 -15.88
CA ASN A 379 -5.87 -19.58 -15.88
C ASN A 379 -6.40 -18.15 -16.05
N SER A 380 -5.73 -17.16 -15.45
CA SER A 380 -6.10 -15.75 -15.56
C SER A 380 -5.85 -15.21 -16.97
N LEU A 381 -4.74 -15.60 -17.60
CA LEU A 381 -4.42 -15.30 -19.00
C LEU A 381 -5.43 -15.93 -19.96
N ARG A 382 -5.90 -17.15 -19.68
CA ARG A 382 -6.97 -17.79 -20.45
C ARG A 382 -8.29 -17.03 -20.35
N GLN A 383 -8.68 -16.61 -19.15
CA GLN A 383 -9.87 -15.75 -18.97
C GLN A 383 -9.73 -14.41 -19.71
N LEU A 384 -8.53 -13.81 -19.68
CA LEU A 384 -8.23 -12.60 -20.44
C LEU A 384 -8.38 -12.84 -21.95
N GLN A 385 -7.83 -13.95 -22.46
CA GLN A 385 -7.93 -14.36 -23.85
C GLN A 385 -9.40 -14.52 -24.26
N GLU A 386 -10.19 -15.30 -23.54
CA GLU A 386 -11.60 -15.56 -23.84
C GLU A 386 -12.38 -14.23 -23.95
N PHE A 387 -12.16 -13.33 -22.99
CA PHE A 387 -12.79 -12.01 -22.98
C PHE A 387 -12.36 -11.13 -24.16
N MET A 388 -11.05 -11.04 -24.40
CA MET A 388 -10.50 -10.21 -25.49
C MET A 388 -10.90 -10.75 -26.86
N GLN A 389 -10.83 -12.06 -27.09
CA GLN A 389 -11.11 -12.68 -28.38
C GLN A 389 -12.54 -12.43 -28.83
N GLY A 390 -13.53 -12.55 -27.92
CA GLY A 390 -14.93 -12.25 -28.23
C GLY A 390 -15.11 -10.82 -28.77
N LYS A 391 -14.42 -9.84 -28.17
CA LYS A 391 -14.50 -8.42 -28.58
C LYS A 391 -13.65 -8.11 -29.81
N LEU A 392 -12.44 -8.64 -29.88
CA LEU A 392 -11.53 -8.44 -31.01
C LEU A 392 -12.06 -9.07 -32.30
N LYS A 393 -12.81 -10.17 -32.22
CA LYS A 393 -13.51 -10.77 -33.37
C LYS A 393 -14.56 -9.82 -33.97
N VAL A 394 -15.26 -9.05 -33.13
CA VAL A 394 -16.19 -8.01 -33.61
C VAL A 394 -15.41 -6.86 -34.24
N LEU A 395 -14.34 -6.39 -33.60
CA LEU A 395 -13.48 -5.33 -34.14
C LEU A 395 -12.84 -5.72 -35.48
N SER A 396 -12.42 -6.98 -35.65
CA SER A 396 -11.74 -7.45 -36.86
C SER A 396 -12.61 -7.39 -38.12
N SER A 397 -13.93 -7.33 -37.97
CA SER A 397 -14.88 -7.11 -39.08
C SER A 397 -14.65 -5.77 -39.81
N GLN A 398 -14.02 -4.80 -39.15
CA GLN A 398 -13.70 -3.49 -39.72
C GLN A 398 -12.46 -3.50 -40.63
N GLY A 399 -11.75 -4.63 -40.74
CA GLY A 399 -10.60 -4.77 -41.62
C GLY A 399 -9.32 -4.07 -41.13
N GLY A 400 -8.27 -4.07 -41.96
CA GLY A 400 -7.04 -3.31 -41.75
C GLY A 400 -6.37 -3.55 -40.39
N LYS A 401 -6.13 -2.45 -39.65
CA LYS A 401 -5.43 -2.48 -38.34
C LYS A 401 -6.16 -3.31 -37.28
N TYR A 402 -7.48 -3.42 -37.37
CA TYR A 402 -8.30 -4.16 -36.41
C TYR A 402 -8.10 -5.67 -36.56
N THR A 403 -8.10 -6.16 -37.80
CA THR A 403 -7.81 -7.56 -38.10
C THR A 403 -6.38 -7.94 -37.71
N LEU A 404 -5.42 -7.03 -37.89
CA LEU A 404 -4.03 -7.26 -37.48
C LEU A 404 -3.90 -7.41 -35.95
N LEU A 405 -4.57 -6.56 -35.16
CA LEU A 405 -4.59 -6.70 -33.71
C LEU A 405 -5.21 -8.03 -33.28
N TYR A 406 -6.35 -8.40 -33.86
CA TYR A 406 -7.00 -9.69 -33.60
C TYR A 406 -6.06 -10.87 -33.85
N LYS A 407 -5.45 -10.95 -35.05
CA LYS A 407 -4.51 -12.04 -35.40
C LYS A 407 -3.29 -12.08 -34.48
N ARG A 408 -2.72 -10.92 -34.12
CA ARG A 408 -1.56 -10.83 -33.20
C ARG A 408 -1.92 -11.28 -31.79
N SER A 409 -3.06 -10.86 -31.27
CA SER A 409 -3.53 -11.27 -29.95
C SER A 409 -3.84 -12.77 -29.93
N GLN A 410 -4.54 -13.28 -30.94
CA GLN A 410 -4.83 -14.70 -31.07
C GLN A 410 -3.56 -15.55 -31.06
N GLY A 411 -2.61 -15.28 -31.97
CA GLY A 411 -1.36 -16.05 -32.05
C GLY A 411 -0.50 -15.97 -30.77
N PHE A 412 -0.50 -14.83 -30.09
CA PHE A 412 0.17 -14.67 -28.79
C PHE A 412 -0.47 -15.55 -27.70
N PHE A 413 -1.79 -15.50 -27.54
CA PHE A 413 -2.48 -16.28 -26.50
C PHE A 413 -2.46 -17.78 -26.79
N GLU A 414 -2.61 -18.21 -28.05
CA GLU A 414 -2.44 -19.62 -28.45
C GLU A 414 -1.01 -20.11 -28.14
N SER A 415 -0.01 -19.26 -28.34
CA SER A 415 1.38 -19.61 -27.99
C SER A 415 1.57 -19.69 -26.47
N LEU A 416 0.98 -18.78 -25.69
CA LEU A 416 1.01 -18.85 -24.24
C LEU A 416 0.30 -20.08 -23.69
N GLU A 417 -0.79 -20.50 -24.32
CA GLU A 417 -1.49 -21.73 -23.96
C GLU A 417 -0.60 -22.96 -24.19
N ALA A 418 0.04 -23.05 -25.37
CA ALA A 418 1.03 -24.10 -25.64
C ALA A 418 2.19 -24.08 -24.63
N ILE A 419 2.72 -22.91 -24.31
CA ILE A 419 3.78 -22.74 -23.31
C ILE A 419 3.29 -23.15 -21.91
N SER A 420 2.03 -22.88 -21.56
CA SER A 420 1.45 -23.27 -20.28
C SER A 420 1.48 -24.79 -20.07
N TYR A 421 1.24 -25.58 -21.13
CA TYR A 421 1.35 -27.04 -21.05
C TYR A 421 2.75 -27.50 -20.70
N TYR A 422 3.80 -26.86 -21.24
CA TYR A 422 5.17 -27.18 -20.85
C TYR A 422 5.42 -26.94 -19.37
N TYR A 423 4.95 -25.81 -18.83
CA TYR A 423 5.18 -25.45 -17.43
C TYR A 423 4.31 -26.25 -16.45
N LEU A 424 3.12 -26.68 -16.85
CA LEU A 424 2.17 -27.39 -15.98
C LEU A 424 2.26 -28.91 -16.11
N TYR A 425 2.56 -29.41 -17.32
CA TYR A 425 2.51 -30.82 -17.68
C TYR A 425 3.65 -31.20 -18.66
N PRO A 426 4.93 -31.02 -18.26
CA PRO A 426 6.07 -31.21 -19.16
C PRO A 426 6.17 -32.62 -19.76
N ASP A 427 5.65 -33.64 -19.07
CA ASP A 427 5.72 -35.05 -19.48
C ASP A 427 4.56 -35.46 -20.42
N ARG A 428 3.56 -34.58 -20.63
CA ARG A 428 2.44 -34.87 -21.52
C ARG A 428 2.77 -34.46 -22.95
N LYS A 429 2.44 -35.34 -23.90
CA LYS A 429 2.43 -34.98 -25.32
C LYS A 429 1.17 -34.20 -25.67
N ILE A 430 1.33 -33.14 -26.44
CA ILE A 430 0.23 -32.33 -26.97
C ILE A 430 0.45 -32.08 -28.47
N ILE A 431 -0.64 -31.86 -29.20
CA ILE A 431 -0.59 -31.50 -30.61
C ILE A 431 -0.53 -29.97 -30.70
N LEU A 432 0.52 -29.44 -31.32
CA LEU A 432 0.71 -28.00 -31.53
C LEU A 432 0.25 -27.59 -32.93
N ASN A 433 -0.61 -26.57 -33.03
CA ASN A 433 -1.09 -26.07 -34.32
C ASN A 433 0.03 -25.41 -35.17
N SER A 434 1.06 -24.83 -34.53
CA SER A 434 2.19 -24.21 -35.22
C SER A 434 3.41 -24.08 -34.28
N VAL A 435 4.40 -24.95 -34.46
CA VAL A 435 5.65 -24.92 -33.67
C VAL A 435 6.39 -23.59 -33.88
N ASP A 436 6.46 -23.09 -35.11
CA ASP A 436 7.14 -21.83 -35.45
C ASP A 436 6.56 -20.63 -34.71
N THR A 437 5.24 -20.55 -34.57
CA THR A 437 4.58 -19.44 -33.89
C THR A 437 4.87 -19.48 -32.39
N VAL A 438 4.82 -20.68 -31.79
CA VAL A 438 5.17 -20.87 -30.38
C VAL A 438 6.64 -20.53 -30.14
N ALA A 439 7.55 -20.99 -31.00
CA ALA A 439 8.98 -20.71 -30.90
C ALA A 439 9.28 -19.20 -31.01
N LYS A 440 8.68 -18.48 -31.97
CA LYS A 440 8.84 -17.02 -32.10
C LYS A 440 8.34 -16.28 -30.87
N THR A 441 7.19 -16.70 -30.31
CA THR A 441 6.66 -16.11 -29.08
C THR A 441 7.56 -16.41 -27.89
N ALA A 442 8.06 -17.64 -27.75
CA ALA A 442 8.97 -18.03 -26.68
C ALA A 442 10.28 -17.22 -26.69
N VAL A 443 10.88 -17.02 -27.87
CA VAL A 443 12.07 -16.16 -28.03
C VAL A 443 11.76 -14.72 -27.61
N LYS A 444 10.60 -14.17 -28.01
CA LYS A 444 10.17 -12.82 -27.60
C LYS A 444 9.97 -12.72 -26.08
N LEU A 445 9.47 -13.78 -25.46
CA LEU A 445 9.30 -13.91 -24.02
C LEU A 445 10.60 -14.23 -23.29
N ARG A 446 11.75 -14.33 -23.99
CA ARG A 446 13.07 -14.70 -23.43
C ARG A 446 13.08 -16.07 -22.75
N ILE A 447 12.33 -17.02 -23.30
CA ILE A 447 12.38 -18.42 -22.91
C ILE A 447 13.42 -19.10 -23.81
N ASP A 448 14.66 -19.20 -23.33
CA ASP A 448 15.81 -19.77 -24.05
C ASP A 448 16.25 -21.14 -23.51
N ASN A 449 15.45 -21.75 -22.63
CA ASN A 449 15.80 -23.02 -22.00
C ASN A 449 15.82 -24.18 -23.02
N HIS A 450 16.97 -24.86 -23.13
CA HIS A 450 17.14 -26.06 -23.96
C HIS A 450 16.08 -27.14 -23.70
N LYS A 451 15.60 -27.30 -22.45
CA LYS A 451 14.52 -28.25 -22.12
C LYS A 451 13.21 -27.90 -22.80
N PHE A 452 12.89 -26.61 -22.92
CA PHE A 452 11.69 -26.14 -23.61
C PHE A 452 11.79 -26.38 -25.12
N LEU A 453 12.94 -26.07 -25.72
CA LEU A 453 13.20 -26.34 -27.14
C LEU A 453 13.12 -27.84 -27.46
N ALA A 454 13.67 -28.69 -26.59
CA ALA A 454 13.57 -30.14 -26.73
C ALA A 454 12.11 -30.63 -26.59
N TRP A 455 11.35 -30.06 -25.66
CA TRP A 455 9.92 -30.35 -25.52
C TRP A 455 9.11 -29.91 -26.74
N LEU A 456 9.38 -28.73 -27.31
CA LEU A 456 8.74 -28.27 -28.54
C LEU A 456 8.99 -29.24 -29.70
N ASN A 457 10.24 -29.67 -29.89
CA ASN A 457 10.60 -30.61 -30.95
C ASN A 457 9.90 -31.97 -30.79
N ARG A 458 9.75 -32.46 -29.54
CA ARG A 458 9.01 -33.71 -29.27
C ARG A 458 7.50 -33.62 -29.53
N ASN A 459 6.94 -32.41 -29.53
CA ASN A 459 5.51 -32.14 -29.75
C ASN A 459 5.23 -31.52 -31.13
N ALA A 460 6.21 -31.54 -32.03
CA ALA A 460 6.08 -31.04 -33.40
C ALA A 460 5.28 -31.97 -34.33
N PHE A 461 4.93 -33.18 -33.87
CA PHE A 461 4.32 -34.26 -34.67
C PHE A 461 2.98 -34.69 -34.11
#